data_AF-A0A7W9ID88-F1
#
_entry.id   AF-A0A7W9ID88-F1
#
_cell.length_a   1.000
_cell.length_b   1.000
_cell.length_c   1.000
_cell.angle_alpha   90.00
_cell.angle_beta   90.00
_cell.angle_gamma   90.00
#
_symmetry.space_group_name_H-M   'P 1'
#
loop_
_entity.id
_entity.type
_entity.pdbx_description
1 polymer ?
#
loop_
_entity_poly.entity_id
_entity_poly.type
_entity_poly.pdbx_seq_one_letter_code
_entity_poly.pdbx_strand_id
1 'polypeptide(L)'
;MIEMRYAKTFRPFLLIPGLHIMWLPVGVGFLVPELLGHRLSTGSGTDMAVGVVACSLGAVAAVVTVALAVHFGRRDRERRFLGEYGLRARGVVTGIYDGHGRIQGRRLMRVHIESPEVPGLSFKHLTFTPPPRGSELTVAYDPADLRRGVVVGR
;
A
#
# COMPACT_ATOMS: atom_id res chain seq x y z
N MET A 1 -9.77 -36.77 -14.17
CA MET A 1 -10.64 -36.57 -12.98
C MET A 1 -9.93 -35.57 -12.10
N ILE A 2 -10.33 -34.30 -12.16
CA ILE A 2 -9.57 -33.16 -11.60
C ILE A 2 -10.10 -32.86 -10.20
N GLU A 3 -9.26 -33.06 -9.18
CA GLU A 3 -9.50 -32.50 -7.84
C GLU A 3 -9.36 -30.98 -7.88
N MET A 4 -10.44 -30.27 -7.56
CA MET A 4 -10.39 -28.86 -7.15
C MET A 4 -10.79 -28.76 -5.68
N ARG A 5 -9.80 -28.84 -4.78
CA ARG A 5 -9.94 -28.29 -3.43
C ARG A 5 -9.52 -26.83 -3.47
N TYR A 6 -10.50 -25.94 -3.59
CA TYR A 6 -10.37 -24.51 -3.30
C TYR A 6 -10.04 -24.36 -1.81
N ALA A 7 -8.75 -24.36 -1.47
CA ALA A 7 -8.29 -23.98 -0.15
C ALA A 7 -8.43 -22.46 0.00
N LYS A 8 -9.59 -22.06 0.51
CA LYS A 8 -9.90 -20.74 1.07
C LYS A 8 -9.11 -20.56 2.36
N THR A 9 -7.79 -20.47 2.26
CA THR A 9 -6.92 -20.30 3.44
C THR A 9 -6.83 -18.83 3.79
N PHE A 10 -7.78 -18.42 4.63
CA PHE A 10 -7.72 -17.32 5.57
C PHE A 10 -6.27 -17.09 6.05
N ARG A 11 -5.62 -16.05 5.51
CA ARG A 11 -4.34 -15.56 6.06
C ARG A 11 -4.68 -14.39 7.00
N PRO A 12 -4.48 -14.55 8.32
CA PRO A 12 -4.88 -13.56 9.28
C PRO A 12 -3.96 -12.34 9.13
N PHE A 13 -4.55 -11.14 8.98
CA PHE A 13 -4.17 -9.82 9.51
C PHE A 13 -2.69 -9.37 9.65
N LEU A 14 -1.67 -10.13 9.25
CA LEU A 14 -0.30 -9.96 9.70
C LEU A 14 0.66 -9.39 8.64
N LEU A 15 0.17 -9.06 7.44
CA LEU A 15 1.01 -8.66 6.31
C LEU A 15 0.44 -7.47 5.52
N ILE A 16 -0.22 -6.54 6.21
CA ILE A 16 -0.41 -5.20 5.67
C ILE A 16 0.72 -4.36 6.27
N PRO A 17 1.76 -3.95 5.51
CA PRO A 17 2.79 -3.03 6.02
C PRO A 17 2.18 -1.72 6.57
N GLY A 18 0.96 -1.37 6.14
CA GLY A 18 0.16 -0.30 6.74
C GLY A 18 -0.32 -0.57 8.17
N LEU A 19 -0.51 -1.82 8.60
CA LEU A 19 -0.93 -2.15 9.96
C LEU A 19 0.19 -1.85 10.97
N HIS A 20 1.45 -2.19 10.67
CA HIS A 20 2.58 -1.86 11.53
C HIS A 20 2.83 -0.34 11.64
N ILE A 21 2.62 0.40 10.55
CA ILE A 21 2.66 1.89 10.56
C ILE A 21 1.50 2.44 11.40
N MET A 22 0.36 1.75 11.45
CA MET A 22 -0.79 2.13 12.27
C MET A 22 -0.53 1.94 13.78
N TRP A 23 0.37 1.04 14.18
CA TRP A 23 0.79 0.86 15.59
C TRP A 23 1.86 1.85 16.04
N LEU A 24 2.57 2.50 15.12
CA LEU A 24 3.63 3.46 15.43
C LEU A 24 3.15 4.67 16.26
N PRO A 25 1.99 5.32 15.98
CA PRO A 25 1.46 6.40 16.82
C PRO A 25 1.01 5.91 18.19
N VAL A 26 0.47 4.69 18.28
CA VAL A 26 0.04 4.10 19.56
C VAL A 26 1.27 3.84 20.42
N GLY A 27 2.34 3.28 19.84
CA GLY A 27 3.63 3.09 20.51
C GLY A 27 4.30 4.40 20.89
N VAL A 28 4.36 5.40 20.00
CA VAL A 28 4.97 6.71 20.31
C VAL A 28 4.14 7.49 21.35
N GLY A 29 2.82 7.43 21.26
CA GLY A 29 1.91 8.10 22.20
C GLY A 29 1.90 7.49 23.61
N PHE A 30 2.17 6.18 23.76
CA PHE A 30 2.29 5.53 25.06
C PHE A 30 3.71 5.55 25.63
N LEU A 31 4.73 5.30 24.80
CA LEU A 31 6.10 5.06 25.26
C LEU A 31 6.85 6.37 25.57
N VAL A 32 6.55 7.47 24.87
CA VAL A 32 7.22 8.76 25.08
C VAL A 32 6.83 9.39 26.43
N PRO A 33 5.55 9.43 26.85
CA PRO A 33 5.19 9.91 28.18
C PRO A 33 5.71 9.02 29.32
N GLU A 34 5.77 7.70 29.13
CA GLU A 34 6.26 6.77 30.17
C GLU A 34 7.78 6.86 30.36
N LEU A 35 8.55 6.99 29.26
CA LEU A 35 10.01 7.11 29.32
C LEU A 35 10.49 8.52 29.70
N LEU A 36 9.81 9.59 29.26
CA LEU A 36 10.15 10.95 29.69
C LEU A 36 9.55 11.29 31.05
N GLY A 37 8.34 10.83 31.36
CA GLY A 37 7.67 11.08 32.64
C GLY A 37 8.44 10.51 33.83
N HIS A 38 9.12 9.37 33.66
CA HIS A 38 9.94 8.78 34.73
C HIS A 38 11.24 9.56 35.04
N ARG A 39 11.76 10.36 34.10
CA ARG A 39 13.04 11.08 34.25
C ARG A 39 12.90 12.56 34.61
N LEU A 40 11.69 13.10 34.62
CA LEU A 40 11.48 14.56 34.70
C LEU A 40 10.93 15.06 36.05
N SER A 41 10.72 14.20 37.05
CA SER A 41 10.09 14.58 38.34
C SER A 41 10.81 15.61 39.24
N THR A 42 11.70 16.47 38.73
CA THR A 42 12.48 17.44 39.53
C THR A 42 12.44 18.90 39.06
N GLY A 43 11.47 19.33 38.23
CA GLY A 43 11.34 20.78 37.93
C GLY A 43 10.00 21.18 37.30
N SER A 44 9.10 21.74 38.09
CA SER A 44 7.68 22.04 37.75
C SER A 44 7.43 22.89 36.50
N GLY A 45 8.42 23.63 35.97
CA GLY A 45 8.31 24.38 34.72
C GLY A 45 8.74 23.62 33.47
N THR A 46 9.68 22.68 33.58
CA THR A 46 10.23 21.90 32.46
C THR A 46 9.28 20.76 32.07
N ASP A 47 8.54 20.24 33.05
CA ASP A 47 7.62 19.10 32.90
C ASP A 47 6.40 19.45 32.05
N MET A 48 5.89 20.68 32.16
CA MET A 48 4.79 21.15 31.32
C MET A 48 5.22 21.35 29.87
N ALA A 49 6.40 21.94 29.63
CA ALA A 49 6.91 22.15 28.28
C ALA A 49 7.13 20.82 27.55
N VAL A 50 7.71 19.82 28.24
CA VAL A 50 7.89 18.47 27.67
C VAL A 50 6.54 17.80 27.41
N GLY A 51 5.58 17.89 28.34
CA GLY A 51 4.24 17.33 28.15
C GLY A 51 3.53 17.90 26.92
N VAL A 52 3.61 19.22 26.72
CA VAL A 52 3.03 19.89 25.54
C VAL A 52 3.70 19.43 24.24
N VAL A 53 5.03 19.26 24.23
CA VAL A 53 5.76 18.75 23.07
C VAL A 53 5.39 17.29 22.79
N ALA A 54 5.27 16.45 23.81
CA ALA A 54 4.85 15.06 23.64
C ALA A 54 3.40 14.96 23.10
N CYS A 55 2.47 15.74 23.65
CA CYS A 55 1.08 15.78 23.18
C CYS A 55 0.98 16.27 21.73
N SER A 56 1.75 17.30 21.34
CA SER A 56 1.75 17.82 19.97
C SER A 56 2.35 16.82 18.98
N LEU A 57 3.43 16.13 19.33
CA LEU A 57 3.98 15.04 18.52
C LEU A 57 3.00 13.87 18.38
N GLY A 58 2.31 13.50 19.47
CA GLY A 58 1.26 12.48 19.45
C GLY A 58 0.10 12.84 18.52
N ALA A 59 -0.36 14.10 18.57
CA ALA A 59 -1.41 14.59 17.69
C ALA A 59 -0.99 14.55 16.21
N VAL A 60 0.23 14.99 15.89
CA VAL A 60 0.77 14.92 14.52
C VAL A 60 0.86 13.47 14.04
N ALA A 61 1.36 12.55 14.87
CA ALA A 61 1.43 11.13 14.53
C ALA A 61 0.04 10.53 14.26
N ALA A 62 -0.96 10.88 15.06
CA ALA A 62 -2.34 10.43 14.85
C ALA A 62 -2.90 10.93 13.50
N VAL A 63 -2.71 12.21 13.17
CA VAL A 63 -3.16 12.79 11.90
C VAL A 63 -2.48 12.09 10.72
N VAL A 64 -1.16 11.88 10.78
CA VAL A 64 -0.41 11.18 9.72
C VAL A 64 -0.93 9.76 9.52
N THR A 65 -1.21 9.03 10.59
CA THR A 65 -1.73 7.66 10.47
C THR A 65 -3.13 7.61 9.88
N VAL A 66 -4.03 8.50 10.26
CA VAL A 66 -5.36 8.60 9.63
C VAL A 66 -5.21 8.92 8.15
N ALA A 67 -4.35 9.87 7.79
CA ALA A 67 -4.11 10.24 6.39
C ALA A 67 -3.59 9.06 5.57
N LEU A 68 -2.62 8.30 6.10
CA LEU A 68 -2.08 7.10 5.45
C LEU A 68 -3.17 6.01 5.32
N ALA A 69 -3.93 5.75 6.38
CA ALA A 69 -5.01 4.77 6.36
C ALA A 69 -6.07 5.09 5.28
N VAL A 70 -6.48 6.36 5.17
CA VAL A 70 -7.39 6.81 4.12
C VAL A 70 -6.75 6.66 2.73
N HIS A 71 -5.49 7.08 2.57
CA HIS A 71 -4.81 7.01 1.28
C HIS A 71 -4.69 5.56 0.76
N PHE A 72 -4.23 4.64 1.60
CA PHE A 72 -4.12 3.23 1.23
C PHE A 72 -5.49 2.57 1.06
N GLY A 73 -6.45 2.88 1.94
CA GLY A 73 -7.81 2.34 1.85
C GLY A 73 -8.53 2.73 0.56
N ARG A 74 -8.38 3.98 0.10
CA ARG A 74 -8.92 4.42 -1.20
C ARG A 74 -8.31 3.64 -2.35
N ARG A 75 -6.99 3.44 -2.33
CA ARG A 75 -6.26 2.74 -3.40
C ARG A 75 -6.67 1.26 -3.51
N ASP A 76 -6.90 0.60 -2.37
CA ASP A 76 -7.34 -0.79 -2.36
C ASP A 76 -8.79 -0.93 -2.83
N ARG A 77 -9.69 -0.02 -2.43
CA ARG A 77 -11.06 0.02 -2.93
C ARG A 77 -11.10 0.24 -4.44
N GLU A 78 -10.29 1.18 -4.94
CA GLU A 78 -10.18 1.47 -6.36
C GLU A 78 -9.70 0.26 -7.16
N ARG A 79 -8.68 -0.46 -6.67
CA ARG A 79 -8.22 -1.70 -7.32
C ARG A 79 -9.28 -2.79 -7.37
N ARG A 80 -10.04 -2.97 -6.29
CA ARG A 80 -11.16 -3.93 -6.26
C ARG A 80 -12.27 -3.50 -7.20
N PHE A 81 -12.62 -2.23 -7.18
CA PHE A 81 -13.63 -1.65 -8.06
C PHE A 81 -13.26 -1.85 -9.54
N LEU A 82 -12.02 -1.56 -9.92
CA LEU A 82 -11.55 -1.81 -11.29
C LEU A 82 -11.50 -3.31 -11.63
N GLY A 83 -11.16 -4.17 -10.67
CA GLY A 83 -11.20 -5.62 -10.89
C GLY A 83 -12.60 -6.17 -11.11
N GLU A 84 -13.60 -5.61 -10.44
CA GLU A 84 -15.00 -6.06 -10.49
C GLU A 84 -15.81 -5.39 -11.62
N TYR A 85 -15.63 -4.08 -11.82
CA TYR A 85 -16.44 -3.25 -12.71
C TYR A 85 -15.67 -2.63 -13.88
N GLY A 86 -14.34 -2.71 -13.88
CA GLY A 86 -13.52 -2.15 -14.96
C GLY A 86 -13.70 -2.91 -16.27
N LEU A 87 -13.60 -2.19 -17.39
CA LEU A 87 -13.63 -2.79 -18.72
C LEU A 87 -12.36 -3.62 -18.92
N ARG A 88 -12.50 -4.80 -19.51
CA ARG A 88 -11.38 -5.71 -19.75
C ARG A 88 -10.79 -5.49 -21.13
N ALA A 89 -9.47 -5.46 -21.20
CA ALA A 89 -8.73 -5.41 -22.45
C ALA A 89 -7.48 -6.28 -22.34
N ARG A 90 -6.91 -6.60 -23.49
CA ARG A 90 -5.58 -7.20 -23.56
C ARG A 90 -4.52 -6.14 -23.27
N GLY A 91 -3.65 -6.41 -22.30
CA GLY A 91 -2.48 -5.60 -22.00
C GLY A 91 -1.20 -6.36 -22.35
N VAL A 92 -0.23 -5.68 -22.96
CA VAL A 92 1.08 -6.24 -23.30
C VAL A 92 2.14 -5.59 -22.44
N VAL A 93 3.05 -6.40 -21.91
CA VAL A 93 4.18 -5.90 -21.12
C VAL A 93 5.20 -5.23 -22.04
N THR A 94 5.26 -3.90 -22.02
CA THR A 94 6.18 -3.13 -22.86
C THR A 94 7.52 -2.86 -22.21
N GLY A 95 7.60 -2.89 -20.87
CA GLY A 95 8.83 -2.65 -20.14
C GLY A 95 8.83 -3.23 -18.72
N ILE A 96 10.02 -3.56 -18.22
CA ILE A 96 10.24 -4.03 -16.86
C ILE A 96 11.38 -3.20 -16.28
N TYR A 97 11.14 -2.56 -15.15
CA TYR A 97 12.05 -1.65 -14.48
C TYR A 97 12.22 -2.05 -13.02
N ASP A 98 13.36 -1.69 -12.45
CA ASP A 98 13.55 -1.80 -11.02
C ASP A 98 12.60 -0.85 -10.27
N GLY A 99 11.85 -1.39 -9.32
CA GLY A 99 11.09 -0.59 -8.39
C GLY A 99 11.99 -0.02 -7.29
N HIS A 100 11.60 1.15 -6.76
CA HIS A 100 12.20 1.69 -5.55
C HIS A 100 11.63 0.96 -4.33
N GLY A 101 12.14 -0.23 -4.04
CA GLY A 101 11.74 -0.96 -2.84
C GLY A 101 12.15 -2.43 -2.82
N ARG A 102 12.49 -2.89 -1.61
CA ARG A 102 12.56 -4.31 -1.27
C ARG A 102 11.54 -4.58 -0.17
N ILE A 103 10.80 -5.67 -0.30
CA ILE A 103 9.87 -6.14 0.73
C ILE A 103 10.29 -7.57 1.04
N GLN A 104 10.63 -7.85 2.31
CA GLN A 104 11.11 -9.17 2.76
C GLN A 104 12.31 -9.67 1.94
N GLY A 105 13.29 -8.79 1.65
CA GLY A 105 14.47 -9.12 0.85
C GLY A 105 14.21 -9.27 -0.65
N ARG A 106 12.95 -9.34 -1.09
CA ARG A 106 12.59 -9.45 -2.52
C ARG A 106 12.47 -8.06 -3.15
N ARG A 107 13.12 -7.88 -4.29
CA ARG A 107 13.04 -6.63 -5.06
C ARG A 107 11.66 -6.50 -5.68
N LEU A 108 11.05 -5.33 -5.50
CA LEU A 108 9.80 -4.99 -6.16
C LEU A 108 10.13 -4.54 -7.59
N MET A 109 9.48 -5.14 -8.57
CA MET A 109 9.67 -4.80 -9.99
C MET A 109 8.48 -3.96 -10.45
N ARG A 110 8.74 -3.00 -11.34
CA ARG A 110 7.74 -2.15 -11.97
C ARG A 110 7.59 -2.55 -13.44
N VAL A 111 6.40 -2.99 -13.80
CA VAL A 111 6.05 -3.44 -15.14
C VAL A 111 5.23 -2.35 -15.81
N HIS A 112 5.63 -1.96 -17.01
CA HIS A 112 4.86 -1.05 -17.87
C HIS A 112 3.99 -1.89 -18.80
N ILE A 113 2.71 -1.57 -18.85
CA ILE A 113 1.70 -2.31 -19.58
C ILE A 113 0.96 -1.33 -20.49
N GLU A 114 0.84 -1.69 -21.76
CA GLU A 114 0.10 -0.94 -22.77
C GLU A 114 -0.90 -1.86 -23.45
N SER A 115 -2.05 -1.34 -23.86
CA SER A 115 -3.03 -2.13 -24.61
C SER A 115 -2.97 -1.81 -26.10
N PRO A 116 -2.85 -2.82 -26.98
CA PRO A 116 -2.99 -2.61 -28.43
C PRO A 116 -4.45 -2.37 -28.83
N GLU A 117 -5.41 -2.83 -28.03
CA GLU A 117 -6.86 -2.73 -28.31
C GLU A 117 -7.42 -1.35 -27.94
N VAL A 118 -6.79 -0.66 -26.97
CA VAL A 118 -7.26 0.63 -26.45
C VAL A 118 -6.14 1.67 -26.57
N PRO A 119 -6.18 2.53 -27.60
CA PRO A 119 -5.17 3.57 -27.80
C PRO A 119 -5.05 4.49 -26.58
N GLY A 120 -3.82 4.68 -26.08
CA GLY A 120 -3.53 5.53 -24.93
C GLY A 120 -3.65 4.86 -23.56
N LEU A 121 -4.15 3.61 -23.49
CA LEU A 121 -4.15 2.82 -22.26
C LEU A 121 -2.74 2.38 -21.91
N SER A 122 -2.15 3.06 -20.91
CA SER A 122 -0.80 2.78 -20.42
C SER A 122 -0.75 2.98 -18.91
N PHE A 123 -0.27 1.97 -18.18
CA PHE A 123 -0.12 2.08 -16.73
C PHE A 123 1.02 1.23 -16.20
N LYS A 124 1.41 1.53 -14.96
CA LYS A 124 2.53 0.89 -14.26
C LYS A 124 1.99 -0.02 -13.18
N HIS A 125 2.39 -1.29 -13.20
CA HIS A 125 2.03 -2.29 -12.22
C HIS A 125 3.26 -2.74 -11.41
N LEU A 126 3.11 -2.89 -10.10
CA LEU A 126 4.20 -3.36 -9.23
C LEU A 126 3.99 -4.83 -8.90
N THR A 127 5.02 -5.66 -9.11
CA THR A 127 4.98 -7.10 -8.85
C THR A 127 6.34 -7.63 -8.42
N PHE A 128 6.35 -8.73 -7.67
CA PHE A 128 7.58 -9.43 -7.29
C PHE A 128 8.06 -10.42 -8.36
N THR A 129 7.15 -10.83 -9.25
CA THR A 129 7.42 -11.83 -10.28
C THR A 129 6.96 -11.25 -11.61
N PRO A 130 7.76 -10.35 -12.21
CA PRO A 130 7.37 -9.71 -13.47
C PRO A 130 7.24 -10.78 -14.56
N PRO A 131 6.14 -10.77 -15.33
CA PRO A 131 6.05 -11.57 -16.54
C PRO A 131 7.08 -11.06 -17.57
N PRO A 132 7.55 -11.91 -18.51
CA PRO A 132 8.51 -11.49 -19.51
C PRO A 132 7.95 -10.36 -20.39
N ARG A 133 8.84 -9.57 -20.98
CA ARG A 133 8.44 -8.52 -21.93
C ARG A 133 7.73 -9.15 -23.13
N GLY A 134 6.66 -8.50 -23.61
CA GLY A 134 5.80 -9.02 -24.68
C GLY A 134 4.73 -9.99 -24.20
N SER A 135 4.69 -10.35 -22.91
CA SER A 135 3.61 -11.18 -22.37
C SER A 135 2.27 -10.46 -22.45
N GLU A 136 1.24 -11.19 -22.85
CA GLU A 136 -0.14 -10.73 -22.78
C GLU A 136 -0.70 -10.95 -21.36
N LEU A 137 -1.46 -9.98 -20.88
CA LEU A 137 -2.08 -9.94 -19.57
C LEU A 137 -3.52 -9.46 -19.74
N THR A 138 -4.44 -9.97 -18.91
CA THR A 138 -5.78 -9.39 -18.83
C THR A 138 -5.74 -8.19 -17.90
N VAL A 139 -6.04 -7.01 -18.42
CA VAL A 139 -6.11 -5.78 -17.65
C VAL A 139 -7.55 -5.29 -17.57
N ALA A 140 -7.92 -4.74 -16.43
CA ALA A 140 -9.14 -3.96 -16.29
C ALA A 140 -8.80 -2.49 -16.13
N TYR A 141 -9.54 -1.62 -16.81
CA TYR A 141 -9.28 -0.18 -16.86
C TYR A 141 -10.56 0.63 -16.67
N ASP A 142 -10.39 1.91 -16.34
CA ASP A 142 -11.45 2.90 -16.31
C ASP A 142 -11.51 3.63 -17.67
N PRO A 143 -12.63 3.58 -18.42
CA PRO A 143 -12.75 4.32 -19.66
C PRO A 143 -12.68 5.84 -19.48
N ALA A 144 -12.97 6.36 -18.28
CA ALA A 144 -12.84 7.78 -17.97
C ALA A 144 -11.39 8.22 -17.71
N ASP A 145 -10.51 7.28 -17.33
CA ASP A 145 -9.08 7.55 -17.08
C ASP A 145 -8.21 6.36 -17.49
N LEU A 146 -7.71 6.41 -18.73
CA LEU A 146 -6.86 5.37 -19.33
C LEU A 146 -5.49 5.20 -18.66
N ARG A 147 -5.15 6.00 -17.65
CA ARG A 147 -3.94 5.80 -16.82
C ARG A 147 -4.22 4.91 -15.62
N ARG A 148 -5.49 4.62 -15.34
CA ARG A 148 -5.93 3.77 -14.23
C ARG A 148 -6.27 2.39 -14.75
N GLY A 149 -5.40 1.45 -14.42
CA GLY A 149 -5.60 0.05 -14.74
C GLY A 149 -5.08 -0.88 -13.64
N VAL A 150 -5.65 -2.08 -13.60
CA VAL A 150 -5.24 -3.17 -12.74
C VAL A 150 -5.09 -4.44 -13.57
N VAL A 151 -4.08 -5.26 -13.24
CA VAL A 151 -3.93 -6.59 -13.84
C VAL A 151 -4.88 -7.53 -13.09
N VAL A 152 -5.79 -8.17 -13.82
CA VAL A 152 -6.82 -9.06 -13.26
C VAL A 152 -6.48 -10.54 -13.48
N GLY A 153 -5.71 -10.84 -14.53
CA GLY A 153 -5.33 -12.22 -14.88
C GLY A 153 -4.04 -12.31 -15.69
N ARG A 154 -3.47 -13.52 -15.70
CA ARG A 154 -2.36 -13.96 -16.54
C ARG A 154 -2.82 -15.17 -17.35
#